data_AF-A0A0C9SPJ6-F1
#
_entry.id   AF-A0A0C9SPJ6-F1
#
_cell.length_a   1.000
_cell.length_b   1.000
_cell.length_c   1.000
_cell.angle_alpha   90.00
_cell.angle_beta   90.00
_cell.angle_gamma   90.00
#
_symmetry.space_group_name_H-M   'P 1'
#
loop_
_entity.id
_entity.type
_entity.pdbx_description
1 polymer ?
#
loop_
_entity_poly.entity_id
_entity_poly.type
_entity_poly.pdbx_seq_one_letter_code
_entity_poly.pdbx_strand_id
1 'polypeptide(L)'
;MLEFALKYRQAVDAITDKRKLGLGIYELHNEDWVLVEQLPSFLQILKHATLYFSRGTPNLAMVIPAMDHIDSVLTDGILNLKALNPAIRAALRLAKRTLNRYYSLTDTSETYRITMILHPHHKLEYFKVAGWEKEWIQTA
;
A
#
# COMPACT_ATOMS: atom_id res chain seq x y z
N MET A 1 -5.75 12.93 -6.61
CA MET A 1 -4.93 13.68 -7.59
C MET A 1 -4.62 12.83 -8.83
N LEU A 2 -3.99 11.66 -8.73
CA LEU A 2 -3.70 10.82 -9.91
C LEU A 2 -4.95 10.40 -10.70
N GLU A 3 -6.01 9.93 -10.01
CA GLU A 3 -7.30 9.61 -10.65
C GLU A 3 -7.92 10.82 -11.38
N PHE A 4 -7.74 12.02 -10.83
CA PHE A 4 -8.16 13.26 -11.47
C PHE A 4 -7.32 13.55 -12.72
N ALA A 5 -5.99 13.45 -12.61
CA ALA A 5 -5.08 13.65 -13.74
C ALA A 5 -5.40 12.70 -14.90
N LEU A 6 -5.68 11.43 -14.61
CA LEU A 6 -6.11 10.45 -15.62
C LEU A 6 -7.45 10.83 -16.25
N LYS A 7 -8.45 11.19 -15.44
CA LYS A 7 -9.78 11.57 -15.92
C LYS A 7 -9.74 12.80 -16.83
N TYR A 8 -8.84 13.74 -16.56
CA TYR A 8 -8.73 15.00 -17.29
C TYR A 8 -7.45 15.09 -18.15
N ARG A 9 -6.88 13.94 -18.55
CA ARG A 9 -5.61 13.87 -19.30
C ARG A 9 -5.55 14.82 -20.49
N GLN A 10 -6.58 14.83 -21.34
CA GLN A 10 -6.64 15.74 -22.50
C GLN A 10 -6.58 17.22 -22.12
N ALA A 11 -7.23 17.59 -21.02
CA ALA A 11 -7.22 18.97 -20.52
C ALA A 11 -5.87 19.32 -19.90
N VAL A 12 -5.25 18.38 -19.17
CA VAL A 12 -3.90 18.53 -18.63
C VAL A 12 -2.91 18.75 -19.78
N ASP A 13 -2.90 17.87 -20.77
CA ASP A 13 -2.01 17.94 -21.94
C ASP A 13 -2.23 19.27 -22.70
N ALA A 14 -3.47 19.70 -22.92
CA ALA A 14 -3.79 20.95 -23.61
C ALA A 14 -3.35 22.21 -22.85
N ILE A 15 -3.37 22.20 -21.51
CA ILE A 15 -2.90 23.33 -20.69
C ILE A 15 -1.37 23.35 -20.62
N THR A 16 -0.73 22.18 -20.61
CA THR A 16 0.73 22.07 -20.55
C THR A 16 1.41 22.14 -21.92
N ASP A 17 0.67 22.13 -23.03
CA ASP A 17 1.24 22.25 -24.37
C ASP A 17 2.02 23.58 -24.52
N LYS A 18 3.28 23.45 -24.95
CA LYS A 18 4.32 24.49 -25.07
C LYS A 18 3.89 25.76 -25.80
N ARG A 19 2.85 25.69 -26.63
CA ARG A 19 2.55 26.73 -27.63
C ARG A 19 1.69 27.89 -27.13
N LYS A 20 0.98 27.79 -26.00
CA LYS A 20 -0.01 28.81 -25.59
C LYS A 20 0.21 29.49 -24.24
N LEU A 21 0.73 28.79 -23.23
CA LEU A 21 0.69 29.26 -21.84
C LEU A 21 2.05 29.29 -21.11
N GLY A 22 3.15 28.92 -21.79
CA GLY A 22 4.49 28.88 -21.18
C GLY A 22 4.69 27.74 -20.16
N LEU A 23 3.72 26.82 -20.03
CA LEU A 23 3.74 25.71 -19.07
C LEU A 23 4.38 24.42 -19.62
N GLY A 24 5.06 24.51 -20.76
CA GLY A 24 5.67 23.38 -21.46
C GLY A 24 6.72 22.60 -20.69
N ILE A 25 7.26 23.17 -19.61
CA ILE A 25 8.19 22.47 -18.72
C ILE A 25 7.50 21.43 -17.81
N TYR A 26 6.17 21.48 -17.70
CA TYR A 26 5.35 20.58 -16.88
C TYR A 26 4.60 19.52 -17.71
N GLU A 27 4.88 19.46 -19.01
CA GLU A 27 4.29 18.50 -19.94
C GLU A 27 4.68 17.07 -19.55
N LEU A 28 3.68 16.25 -19.24
CA LEU A 28 3.87 14.82 -18.93
C LEU A 28 4.08 14.04 -20.22
N HIS A 29 5.16 13.29 -20.28
CA HIS A 29 5.45 12.46 -21.44
C HIS A 29 4.64 11.17 -21.35
N ASN A 30 4.54 10.44 -22.47
CA ASN A 30 3.81 9.17 -22.49
C ASN A 30 4.31 8.17 -21.44
N GLU A 31 5.61 8.17 -21.15
CA GLU A 31 6.21 7.35 -20.10
C GLU A 31 5.72 7.73 -18.70
N ASP A 32 5.55 9.03 -18.43
CA ASP A 32 5.01 9.52 -17.15
C ASP A 32 3.56 9.10 -16.98
N TRP A 33 2.76 9.17 -18.05
CA TRP A 33 1.37 8.73 -18.02
C TRP A 33 1.24 7.23 -17.70
N VAL A 34 2.16 6.39 -18.18
CA VAL A 34 2.21 4.97 -17.77
C VAL A 34 2.42 4.83 -16.26
N LEU A 35 3.26 5.67 -15.66
CA LEU A 35 3.45 5.68 -14.20
C LEU A 35 2.16 6.09 -13.47
N VAL A 36 1.51 7.15 -13.96
CA VAL A 36 0.27 7.70 -13.40
C VAL A 36 -0.88 6.69 -13.50
N GLU A 37 -0.89 5.82 -14.51
CA GLU A 37 -1.88 4.74 -14.68
C GLU A 37 -1.62 3.55 -13.74
N GLN A 38 -0.36 3.19 -13.52
CA GLN A 38 0.01 2.00 -12.74
C GLN A 38 0.04 2.25 -11.22
N LEU A 39 0.42 3.45 -10.78
CA LEU A 39 0.60 3.76 -9.36
C LEU A 39 -0.69 3.78 -8.49
N PRO A 40 -1.88 4.22 -8.99
CA PRO A 40 -3.08 4.35 -8.18
C PRO A 40 -3.51 3.07 -7.47
N SER A 41 -3.38 1.90 -8.10
CA SER A 41 -3.78 0.62 -7.50
C SER A 41 -3.02 0.32 -6.20
N PHE A 42 -1.73 0.64 -6.14
CA PHE A 42 -0.90 0.47 -4.94
C PHE A 42 -1.12 1.56 -3.88
N LEU A 43 -1.55 2.75 -4.29
CA LEU A 43 -1.92 3.81 -3.33
C LEU A 43 -3.31 3.58 -2.74
N GLN A 44 -4.21 2.92 -3.46
CA GLN A 44 -5.56 2.63 -2.99
C GLN A 44 -5.56 1.76 -1.73
N ILE A 45 -4.69 0.75 -1.63
CA ILE A 45 -4.60 -0.08 -0.41
C ILE A 45 -4.19 0.75 0.81
N LEU A 46 -3.25 1.69 0.64
CA LEU A 46 -2.84 2.60 1.72
C LEU A 46 -3.98 3.53 2.12
N LYS A 47 -4.71 4.09 1.14
CA LYS A 47 -5.90 4.91 1.40
C LYS A 47 -6.97 4.13 2.15
N HIS A 48 -7.25 2.88 1.76
CA HIS A 48 -8.22 2.02 2.44
C HIS A 48 -7.81 1.77 3.89
N ALA A 49 -6.54 1.44 4.15
CA ALA A 49 -6.03 1.28 5.51
C ALA A 49 -6.18 2.56 6.33
N THR A 50 -5.77 3.72 5.79
CA THR A 50 -5.91 5.01 6.48
C THR A 50 -7.37 5.32 6.81
N LEU A 51 -8.28 5.17 5.86
CA LEU A 51 -9.71 5.42 6.08
C LEU A 51 -10.32 4.43 7.08
N TYR A 52 -9.85 3.19 7.10
CA TYR A 52 -10.27 2.20 8.08
C TYR A 52 -9.88 2.62 9.51
N PHE A 53 -8.62 3.01 9.72
CA PHE A 53 -8.13 3.45 11.03
C PHE A 53 -8.57 4.87 11.43
N SER A 54 -9.11 5.65 10.51
CA SER A 54 -9.67 6.99 10.79
C SER A 54 -11.11 6.95 11.31
N ARG A 55 -11.72 5.75 11.44
CA ARG A 55 -13.08 5.58 11.97
C ARG A 55 -13.09 5.81 13.49
N GLY A 56 -14.26 6.08 14.06
CA GLY A 56 -14.40 6.30 15.51
C GLY A 56 -14.16 5.07 16.40
N THR A 57 -13.99 3.89 15.80
CA THR A 57 -13.72 2.62 16.51
C THR A 57 -12.58 1.83 15.85
N PRO A 58 -11.34 2.38 15.77
CA PRO A 58 -10.21 1.60 15.28
C PRO A 58 -9.90 0.50 16.31
N ASN A 59 -9.82 -0.75 15.87
CA ASN A 59 -9.46 -1.87 16.73
C ASN A 59 -7.98 -2.22 16.56
N LEU A 60 -7.23 -2.23 17.65
CA LEU A 60 -5.83 -2.64 17.69
C LEU A 60 -5.60 -4.03 17.07
N ALA A 61 -6.58 -4.93 17.21
CA ALA A 61 -6.55 -6.27 16.64
C ALA A 61 -6.48 -6.29 15.10
N MET A 62 -6.75 -5.16 14.44
CA MET A 62 -6.77 -5.05 12.98
C MET A 62 -5.48 -4.49 12.40
N VAL A 63 -4.54 -4.05 13.25
CA VAL A 63 -3.26 -3.47 12.80
C VAL A 63 -2.43 -4.50 12.05
N ILE A 64 -2.18 -5.67 12.65
CA ILE A 64 -1.43 -6.75 12.02
C ILE A 64 -2.13 -7.25 10.74
N PRO A 65 -3.45 -7.55 10.74
CA PRO A 65 -4.16 -7.89 9.50
C PRO A 65 -4.07 -6.84 8.39
N ALA A 66 -4.14 -5.55 8.74
CA ALA A 66 -3.99 -4.49 7.75
C ALA A 66 -2.56 -4.44 7.19
N MET A 67 -1.54 -4.62 8.04
CA MET A 67 -0.15 -4.68 7.62
C MET A 67 0.14 -5.89 6.73
N ASP A 68 -0.35 -7.08 7.09
CA ASP A 68 -0.24 -8.29 6.28
C ASP A 68 -0.89 -8.10 4.90
N HIS A 69 -2.06 -7.46 4.85
CA HIS A 69 -2.75 -7.21 3.59
C HIS A 69 -1.98 -6.21 2.70
N ILE A 70 -1.44 -5.12 3.28
CA ILE A 70 -0.57 -4.20 2.54
C ILE A 70 0.66 -4.95 2.03
N ASP A 71 1.28 -5.79 2.86
CA ASP A 71 2.47 -6.55 2.51
C ASP A 71 2.24 -7.49 1.31
N SER A 72 1.13 -8.22 1.32
CA SER A 72 0.70 -9.08 0.21
C SER A 72 0.54 -8.28 -1.08
N VAL A 73 -0.19 -7.16 -1.06
CA VAL A 73 -0.39 -6.32 -2.25
C VAL A 73 0.93 -5.79 -2.81
N LEU A 74 1.84 -5.33 -1.95
CA LEU A 74 3.16 -4.86 -2.37
C LEU A 74 4.00 -6.00 -2.94
N THR A 75 3.98 -7.17 -2.31
CA THR A 75 4.75 -8.35 -2.74
C THR A 75 4.27 -8.86 -4.09
N ASP A 76 2.96 -8.99 -4.27
CA ASP A 76 2.35 -9.41 -5.53
C ASP A 76 2.69 -8.42 -6.65
N GLY A 77 2.69 -7.11 -6.35
CA GLY A 77 3.17 -6.08 -7.25
C GLY A 77 4.64 -6.28 -7.64
N ILE A 78 5.53 -6.51 -6.67
CA ILE A 78 6.96 -6.71 -6.94
C ILE A 78 7.20 -7.97 -7.79
N LEU A 79 6.45 -9.04 -7.55
CA LEU A 79 6.57 -10.33 -8.26
C LEU A 79 5.96 -10.30 -9.67
N ASN A 80 5.09 -9.33 -9.98
CA ASN A 80 4.54 -9.19 -11.32
C ASN A 80 5.58 -8.58 -12.30
N LEU A 81 6.48 -9.45 -12.77
CA LEU A 81 7.70 -9.10 -13.50
C LEU A 81 7.47 -8.48 -14.88
N LYS A 82 6.31 -8.72 -15.51
CA LYS A 82 6.07 -8.37 -16.93
C LYS A 82 5.29 -7.08 -17.14
N ALA A 83 4.55 -6.59 -16.15
CA ALA A 83 3.61 -5.49 -16.35
C ALA A 83 4.07 -4.14 -15.79
N LEU A 84 4.94 -4.13 -14.76
CA LEU A 84 5.25 -2.91 -14.00
C LEU A 84 6.50 -2.20 -14.49
N ASN A 85 6.40 -0.87 -14.60
CA ASN A 85 7.54 -0.01 -14.85
C ASN A 85 8.63 -0.21 -13.76
N PRO A 86 9.93 -0.27 -14.13
CA PRO A 86 11.03 -0.43 -13.18
C PRO A 86 11.01 0.58 -12.01
N ALA A 87 10.61 1.83 -12.26
CA ALA A 87 10.52 2.86 -11.24
C ALA A 87 9.47 2.52 -10.17
N ILE A 88 8.30 2.04 -10.59
CA ILE A 88 7.24 1.60 -9.66
C ILE A 88 7.72 0.40 -8.87
N ARG A 89 8.39 -0.57 -9.50
CA ARG A 89 8.94 -1.72 -8.80
C ARG A 89 9.95 -1.30 -7.72
N ALA A 90 10.82 -0.35 -8.02
CA ALA A 90 11.76 0.20 -7.04
C ALA A 90 11.02 0.90 -5.89
N ALA A 91 9.98 1.69 -6.20
CA ALA A 91 9.14 2.34 -5.20
C ALA A 91 8.41 1.33 -4.29
N LEU A 92 7.85 0.24 -4.85
CA LEU A 92 7.19 -0.83 -4.08
C LEU A 92 8.17 -1.53 -3.14
N ARG A 93 9.42 -1.79 -3.57
CA ARG A 93 10.45 -2.36 -2.69
C ARG A 93 10.79 -1.43 -1.53
N LEU A 94 10.87 -0.12 -1.78
CA LEU A 94 11.09 0.88 -0.73
C LEU A 94 9.89 0.96 0.22
N ALA A 95 8.67 0.91 -0.31
CA ALA A 95 7.44 0.88 0.47
C ALA A 95 7.39 -0.36 1.37
N LYS A 96 7.70 -1.56 0.84
CA LYS A 96 7.77 -2.80 1.60
C LYS A 96 8.83 -2.75 2.70
N ARG A 97 10.02 -2.20 2.42
CA ARG A 97 11.05 -1.99 3.45
C ARG A 97 10.57 -1.07 4.57
N THR A 98 9.83 -0.03 4.22
CA THR A 98 9.25 0.90 5.19
C THR A 98 8.15 0.21 6.01
N LEU A 99 7.27 -0.55 5.36
CA LEU A 99 6.24 -1.35 6.01
C LEU A 99 6.87 -2.33 7.01
N ASN A 100 7.87 -3.11 6.61
CA ASN A 100 8.56 -4.07 7.48
C ASN A 100 9.19 -3.40 8.71
N ARG A 101 9.72 -2.18 8.56
CA ARG A 101 10.22 -1.41 9.71
C ARG A 101 9.10 -1.15 10.72
N TYR A 102 7.93 -0.69 10.28
CA TYR A 102 6.81 -0.46 11.19
C TYR A 102 6.18 -1.76 11.68
N TYR A 103 6.16 -2.81 10.87
CA TYR A 103 5.72 -4.14 11.26
C TYR A 103 6.55 -4.65 12.45
N SER A 104 7.88 -4.55 12.38
CA SER A 104 8.74 -4.96 13.51
C SER A 104 8.46 -4.20 14.81
N LEU A 105 7.83 -3.01 14.75
CA LEU A 105 7.43 -2.29 15.95
C LEU A 105 6.19 -2.89 16.61
N THR A 106 5.35 -3.66 15.90
CA THR A 106 4.23 -4.36 16.53
C THR A 106 4.70 -5.44 17.50
N ASP A 107 5.89 -5.98 17.30
CA ASP A 107 6.52 -6.95 18.21
C ASP A 107 7.09 -6.32 19.48
N THR A 108 7.15 -4.98 19.57
CA THR A 108 7.62 -4.30 20.79
C THR A 108 6.59 -4.30 21.91
N SER A 109 5.33 -4.68 21.62
CA SER A 109 4.24 -4.73 22.59
C SER A 109 3.34 -5.92 22.33
N GLU A 110 3.23 -6.80 23.32
CA GLU A 110 2.33 -7.96 23.29
C GLU A 110 0.86 -7.57 23.10
N THR A 111 0.49 -6.31 23.34
CA THR A 111 -0.87 -5.80 23.19
C THR A 111 -1.44 -6.07 21.78
N TYR A 112 -0.61 -5.96 20.73
CA TYR A 112 -1.06 -6.26 19.37
C TYR A 112 -1.46 -7.73 19.20
N ARG A 113 -0.66 -8.66 19.75
CA ARG A 113 -0.93 -10.10 19.68
C ARG A 113 -2.09 -10.51 20.59
N ILE A 114 -2.10 -10.02 21.83
CA ILE A 114 -3.17 -10.27 22.81
C ILE A 114 -4.52 -9.82 22.25
N THR A 115 -4.61 -8.63 21.65
CA THR A 115 -5.88 -8.15 21.09
C THR A 115 -6.37 -8.98 19.91
N MET A 116 -5.47 -9.55 19.10
CA MET A 116 -5.84 -10.52 18.07
C MET A 116 -6.33 -11.85 18.64
N ILE A 117 -5.66 -12.36 19.67
CA ILE A 117 -6.05 -13.61 20.35
C ILE A 117 -7.45 -13.47 20.96
N LEU A 118 -7.74 -12.32 21.57
CA LEU A 118 -9.03 -12.00 22.15
C LEU A 118 -10.11 -11.69 21.09
N HIS A 119 -9.74 -11.41 19.84
CA HIS A 119 -10.69 -11.09 18.79
C HIS A 119 -11.46 -12.35 18.35
N PRO A 120 -12.81 -12.37 18.44
CA PRO A 120 -13.60 -13.58 18.20
C PRO A 120 -13.40 -14.25 16.84
N HIS A 121 -13.08 -13.47 15.81
CA HIS A 121 -12.86 -13.96 14.45
C HIS A 121 -11.40 -14.33 14.13
N HIS A 122 -10.42 -13.84 14.89
CA HIS A 122 -9.00 -14.11 14.60
C HIS A 122 -8.49 -15.24 15.48
N LYS A 123 -8.40 -14.98 16.79
CA LYS A 123 -7.82 -15.89 17.78
C LYS A 123 -6.44 -16.39 17.31
N LEU A 124 -6.02 -17.56 17.77
CA LEU A 124 -4.81 -18.23 17.31
C LEU A 124 -4.92 -18.73 15.85
N GLU A 125 -6.13 -18.85 15.31
CA GLU A 125 -6.35 -19.40 13.99
C GLU A 125 -5.85 -18.47 12.89
N TYR A 126 -5.97 -17.16 13.09
CA TYR A 126 -5.42 -16.17 12.18
C TYR A 126 -3.94 -16.40 11.88
N PHE A 127 -3.11 -16.57 12.92
CA PHE A 127 -1.67 -16.72 12.73
C PHE A 127 -1.31 -18.00 11.95
N LYS A 128 -2.08 -19.07 12.13
CA LYS A 128 -1.91 -20.30 11.35
C LYS A 128 -2.25 -20.08 9.88
N VAL A 129 -3.36 -19.42 9.60
CA VAL A 129 -3.82 -19.13 8.22
C VAL A 129 -2.89 -18.13 7.53
N ALA A 130 -2.38 -17.15 8.27
CA ALA A 130 -1.39 -16.19 7.80
C ALA A 130 0.00 -16.79 7.57
N GLY A 131 0.21 -18.08 7.90
CA GLY A 131 1.45 -18.80 7.65
C GLY A 131 2.59 -18.41 8.58
N TRP A 132 2.29 -17.90 9.78
CA TRP A 132 3.31 -17.57 10.77
C TRP A 132 4.04 -18.84 11.24
N GLU A 133 5.31 -18.70 11.58
CA GLU A 133 6.11 -19.80 12.11
C GLU A 133 5.51 -20.32 13.43
N LYS A 134 5.52 -21.65 13.61
CA LYS A 134 4.93 -22.27 14.82
C LYS A 134 5.57 -21.76 16.11
N GLU A 135 6.86 -21.44 16.08
CA GLU A 135 7.59 -20.89 17.23
C GLU A 135 7.05 -19.51 17.63
N TRP A 136 6.65 -18.68 16.64
CA TRP A 136 6.07 -17.36 16.89
C TRP A 136 4.65 -17.45 17.42
N ILE A 137 3.91 -18.48 17.02
CA ILE A 137 2.55 -18.75 17.53
C ILE A 137 2.58 -19.26 18.97
N GLN A 138 3.59 -20.05 19.34
CA GLN A 138 3.73 -20.61 20.70
C GLN A 138 4.21 -19.60 21.74
N THR A 139 4.85 -18.52 21.29
CA THR A 139 5.40 -17.45 22.14
C THR A 139 4.53 -16.19 22.15
N ALA A 140 3.41 -16.20 21.43
CA ALA A 140 2.38 -15.15 21.41
C ALA A 140 1.30 -15.37 22.50
#